data_AF-A0AB36XZB6-F1
#
_entry.id   AF-A0AB36XZB6-F1
#
_cell.length_a   1.000
_cell.length_b   1.000
_cell.length_c   1.000
_cell.angle_alpha   90.00
_cell.angle_beta   90.00
_cell.angle_gamma   90.00
#
_symmetry.space_group_name_H-M   'P 1'
#
loop_
_entity.id
_entity.type
_entity.pdbx_description
1 polymer ?
#
loop_
_entity_poly.entity_id
_entity_poly.type
_entity_poly.pdbx_seq_one_letter_code
_entity_poly.pdbx_strand_id
1 'polypeptide(L)'
;MSQDEIRLTCEDFEKDNSPEILLERFTNGDLSYAMYASSSKKDGHYDTTSSPTDLDNDGDFDNEDKAIFLTMANAFAKTCQRKSN
;
A
#
# COMPACT_ATOMS: atom_id res chain seq x y z
N MET A 1 -21.82 -1.61 -5.44
CA MET A 1 -20.37 -1.36 -5.27
C MET A 1 -20.20 0.14 -5.06
N SER A 2 -19.20 0.54 -4.29
CA SER A 2 -18.98 1.97 -4.06
C SER A 2 -18.51 2.60 -5.37
N GLN A 3 -18.83 3.88 -5.59
CA GLN A 3 -18.25 4.61 -6.72
C GLN A 3 -16.76 4.85 -6.52
N ASP A 4 -16.30 4.86 -5.28
CA ASP A 4 -14.89 4.97 -4.88
C ASP A 4 -14.53 3.83 -3.92
N GLU A 5 -13.54 3.03 -4.29
CA GLU A 5 -13.05 1.92 -3.46
C GLU A 5 -11.54 2.01 -3.29
N ILE A 6 -11.06 1.80 -2.06
CA ILE A 6 -9.66 1.51 -1.78
C ILE A 6 -9.58 0.04 -1.36
N ARG A 7 -8.71 -0.73 -2.02
CA ARG A 7 -8.41 -2.11 -1.66
C ARG A 7 -6.98 -2.19 -1.17
N LEU A 8 -6.80 -2.86 -0.04
CA LEU A 8 -5.50 -3.16 0.53
C LEU A 8 -5.30 -4.67 0.54
N THR A 9 -4.17 -5.14 0.02
CA THR A 9 -3.81 -6.56 0.00
C THR A 9 -2.39 -6.77 0.51
N CYS A 10 -2.15 -7.94 1.08
CA CYS A 10 -0.83 -8.42 1.50
C CYS A 10 -0.40 -9.53 0.57
N GLU A 11 0.67 -9.31 -0.19
CA GLU A 11 1.14 -10.26 -1.21
C GLU A 11 2.66 -10.23 -1.30
N ASP A 12 3.31 -11.39 -1.29
CA ASP A 12 4.74 -11.53 -1.57
C ASP A 12 4.92 -11.75 -3.08
N PHE A 13 4.80 -10.66 -3.85
CA PHE A 13 4.91 -10.73 -5.32
C PHE A 13 6.37 -10.70 -5.77
N GLU A 14 7.28 -10.16 -4.95
CA GLU A 14 8.72 -10.20 -5.19
C GLU A 14 9.35 -11.57 -4.88
N LYS A 15 8.62 -12.47 -4.20
CA LYS A 15 9.02 -13.84 -3.83
C LYS A 15 10.27 -13.88 -2.96
N ASP A 16 10.34 -12.94 -2.02
CA ASP A 16 11.52 -12.71 -1.20
C ASP A 16 11.27 -12.99 0.30
N ASN A 17 10.10 -13.56 0.61
CA ASN A 17 9.56 -13.83 1.95
C ASN A 17 9.24 -12.58 2.78
N SER A 18 9.12 -11.41 2.17
CA SER A 18 8.69 -10.17 2.80
C SER A 18 7.49 -9.59 2.05
N PRO A 19 6.24 -9.98 2.41
CA PRO A 19 5.06 -9.53 1.68
C PRO A 19 4.98 -8.01 1.55
N GLU A 20 4.65 -7.51 0.37
CA GLU A 20 4.31 -6.12 0.11
C GLU A 20 2.87 -5.79 0.54
N ILE A 21 2.61 -4.51 0.80
CA ILE A 21 1.25 -3.98 0.89
C ILE A 21 0.92 -3.29 -0.41
N LEU A 22 -0.09 -3.79 -1.13
CA LEU A 22 -0.61 -3.15 -2.32
C LEU A 22 -1.86 -2.34 -1.96
N LEU A 23 -1.91 -1.09 -2.41
CA LEU A 23 -3.07 -0.20 -2.38
C LEU A 23 -3.55 0.00 -3.81
N GLU A 24 -4.82 -0.30 -4.06
CA GLU A 24 -5.49 -0.06 -5.32
C GLU A 24 -6.69 0.85 -5.10
N ARG A 25 -6.79 1.94 -5.87
CA ARG A 25 -8.00 2.76 -5.90
C ARG A 25 -8.80 2.49 -7.15
N PHE A 26 -10.08 2.20 -6.98
CA PHE A 26 -11.05 2.05 -8.06
C PHE A 26 -12.04 3.21 -8.06
N THR A 27 -12.34 3.72 -9.25
CA THR A 27 -13.39 4.73 -9.49
C THR A 27 -14.36 4.17 -10.50
N ASN A 28 -15.65 4.12 -10.16
CA ASN A 28 -16.70 3.49 -10.98
C ASN A 28 -16.40 2.03 -11.38
N GLY A 29 -15.60 1.32 -10.57
CA GLY A 29 -15.18 -0.06 -10.82
C GLY A 29 -13.92 -0.21 -11.66
N ASP A 30 -13.35 0.88 -12.19
CA ASP A 30 -12.11 0.89 -12.96
C ASP A 30 -10.91 1.24 -12.07
N LEU A 31 -9.79 0.53 -12.24
CA LEU A 31 -8.56 0.82 -11.52
C LEU A 31 -8.04 2.20 -11.93
N SER A 32 -7.99 3.12 -10.97
CA SER A 32 -7.52 4.49 -11.15
C SER A 32 -6.01 4.59 -10.96
N TYR A 33 -5.51 4.02 -9.87
CA TYR A 33 -4.09 3.91 -9.60
C TYR A 33 -3.82 2.76 -8.63
N ALA A 34 -2.58 2.30 -8.63
CA ALA A 34 -2.07 1.34 -7.68
C ALA A 34 -0.67 1.73 -7.22
N MET A 35 -0.36 1.45 -5.96
CA MET A 35 0.95 1.65 -5.38
C MET A 35 1.23 0.57 -4.35
N TYR A 36 2.50 0.26 -4.15
CA TYR A 36 2.90 -0.74 -3.16
C TYR A 36 3.89 -0.16 -2.15
N ALA A 37 3.87 -0.72 -0.95
CA ALA A 37 4.86 -0.49 0.08
C ALA A 37 5.62 -1.77 0.36
N SER A 38 6.93 -1.66 0.56
CA SER A 38 7.82 -2.77 0.89
C SER A 38 8.62 -2.48 2.16
N SER A 39 9.09 -3.55 2.81
CA SER A 39 9.96 -3.48 3.98
C SER A 39 11.41 -3.64 3.53
N SER A 40 12.18 -2.55 3.52
CA SER A 40 13.59 -2.59 3.06
C SER A 40 14.45 -3.57 3.86
N LYS A 41 14.06 -3.83 5.12
CA LYS A 41 14.74 -4.73 6.06
C LYS A 41 14.07 -6.10 6.19
N LYS A 42 12.93 -6.32 5.53
CA LYS A 42 12.16 -7.56 5.61
C LYS A 42 11.74 -7.93 7.04
N ASP A 43 11.50 -6.92 7.87
CA ASP A 43 11.15 -7.06 9.29
C ASP A 43 9.66 -6.79 9.58
N GLY A 44 8.88 -6.56 8.52
CA GLY A 44 7.45 -6.23 8.59
C GLY A 44 7.19 -4.75 8.93
N HIS A 45 8.22 -3.91 9.00
CA HIS A 45 8.08 -2.46 8.99
C HIS A 45 8.22 -1.95 7.55
N TYR A 46 7.18 -1.29 7.06
CA TYR A 46 7.11 -0.79 5.68
C TYR A 46 7.62 0.65 5.65
N ASP A 47 8.70 0.88 4.91
CA ASP A 47 9.44 2.16 4.87
C ASP A 47 9.71 2.68 3.45
N THR A 48 9.44 1.83 2.45
CA THR A 48 9.65 2.11 1.04
C THR A 48 8.32 2.01 0.31
N THR A 49 8.13 2.81 -0.74
CA THR A 49 6.95 2.74 -1.60
C THR A 49 7.30 3.03 -3.05
N SER A 50 6.50 2.51 -3.98
CA SER A 50 6.49 2.88 -5.39
C SER A 50 6.15 4.37 -5.59
N SER A 51 6.23 4.85 -6.84
CA SER A 51 5.97 6.26 -7.20
C SER A 51 4.73 6.85 -6.51
N PRO A 52 4.80 8.12 -6.06
CA PRO A 52 3.70 8.76 -5.35
C PRO A 52 2.50 9.02 -6.26
N THR A 53 1.33 9.03 -5.63
CA THR A 53 0.09 9.62 -6.14
C THR A 53 -0.41 10.59 -5.09
N ASP A 54 -1.12 11.63 -5.52
CA ASP A 54 -1.83 12.58 -4.66
C ASP A 54 -2.91 11.82 -3.86
N LEU A 55 -2.59 11.46 -2.62
CA LEU A 55 -3.41 10.64 -1.74
C LEU A 55 -4.30 11.48 -0.84
N ASP A 56 -3.83 12.67 -0.44
CA ASP A 56 -4.61 13.60 0.36
C ASP A 56 -5.47 14.57 -0.49
N ASN A 57 -5.27 14.57 -1.80
CA ASN A 57 -6.00 15.36 -2.81
C ASN A 57 -5.72 16.87 -2.71
N ASP A 58 -4.48 17.23 -2.36
CA ASP A 58 -4.05 18.63 -2.28
C ASP A 58 -3.46 19.18 -3.60
N GLY A 59 -3.24 18.30 -4.58
CA GLY A 59 -2.84 18.65 -5.94
C GLY A 59 -1.34 18.57 -6.21
N ASP A 60 -0.52 18.05 -5.29
CA ASP A 60 0.87 17.72 -5.56
C ASP A 60 1.24 16.25 -5.28
N PHE A 61 2.55 15.95 -5.21
CA PHE A 61 3.07 14.59 -5.07
C PHE A 61 4.31 14.67 -4.17
N ASP A 62 4.11 14.70 -2.87
CA ASP A 62 5.16 15.03 -1.91
C ASP A 62 5.40 13.93 -0.85
N ASN A 63 6.02 14.30 0.27
CA ASN A 63 6.35 13.34 1.32
C ASN A 63 5.15 13.03 2.22
N GLU A 64 4.12 13.88 2.22
CA GLU A 64 2.93 13.79 3.01
C GLU A 64 2.07 12.64 2.45
N ASP A 65 1.91 12.56 1.13
CA ASP A 65 1.30 11.41 0.44
C ASP A 65 1.98 10.09 0.81
N LYS A 66 3.30 10.08 0.73
CA LYS A 66 4.12 8.91 1.08
C LYS A 66 3.91 8.54 2.56
N ALA A 67 3.90 9.51 3.46
CA ALA A 67 3.71 9.27 4.88
C ALA A 67 2.32 8.69 5.18
N ILE A 68 1.29 9.17 4.49
CA ILE A 68 -0.07 8.63 4.59
C ILE A 68 -0.08 7.17 4.15
N PHE A 69 0.48 6.85 2.99
CA PHE A 69 0.47 5.47 2.51
C PHE A 69 1.25 4.53 3.43
N LEU A 70 2.46 4.91 3.84
CA LEU A 70 3.26 4.09 4.76
C LEU A 70 2.54 3.90 6.10
N THR A 71 1.80 4.90 6.58
CA THR A 71 0.98 4.78 7.79
C THR A 71 -0.14 3.76 7.60
N MET A 72 -0.88 3.83 6.48
CA MET A 72 -1.92 2.86 6.13
C MET A 72 -1.35 1.46 5.99
N ALA A 73 -0.22 1.30 5.29
CA ALA A 73 0.45 0.03 5.08
C ALA A 73 0.88 -0.61 6.40
N ASN A 74 1.56 0.14 7.27
CA ASN A 74 1.98 -0.37 8.59
C ASN A 74 0.78 -0.70 9.51
N ALA A 75 -0.34 0.02 9.38
CA ALA A 75 -1.56 -0.31 10.12
C ALA A 75 -2.22 -1.59 9.59
N PHE A 76 -2.38 -1.70 8.27
CA PHE A 76 -3.03 -2.83 7.60
C PHE A 76 -2.21 -4.11 7.70
N ALA A 77 -0.89 -4.05 7.63
CA ALA A 77 0.02 -5.18 7.79
C ALA A 77 -0.23 -5.98 9.08
N LYS A 78 -0.72 -5.31 10.14
CA LYS A 78 -1.08 -5.97 11.41
C LYS A 78 -2.30 -6.89 11.30
N THR A 79 -3.11 -6.72 10.27
CA THR A 79 -4.27 -7.59 9.97
C THR A 79 -3.90 -8.76 9.05
N CYS A 80 -2.72 -8.72 8.44
CA CYS A 80 -2.29 -9.76 7.52
C CYS A 80 -1.91 -11.03 8.29
N GLN A 81 -2.32 -12.17 7.75
CA GLN A 81 -1.98 -13.45 8.34
C GLN A 81 -0.46 -13.62 8.29
N ARG A 82 0.17 -13.70 9.48
CA ARG A 82 1.53 -14.22 9.56
C ARG A 82 1.46 -15.68 9.16
N LYS A 83 2.09 -16.05 8.05
CA LYS A 83 2.34 -17.47 7.78
C LYS A 83 3.29 -17.95 8.87
N SER A 84 2.75 -18.69 9.83
CA SER A 84 3.55 -19.49 10.77
C SER A 84 4.33 -20.50 9.94
N ASN A 85 5.66 -20.41 9.95
CA ASN A 85 6.52 -21.50 9.49
C ASN A 85 6.41 -22.70 10.42
#